data_AF-A0A355A112-F1
#
_entry.id   AF-A0A355A112-F1
#
_cell.length_a   1.000
_cell.length_b   1.000
_cell.length_c   1.000
_cell.angle_alpha   90.00
_cell.angle_beta   90.00
_cell.angle_gamma   90.00
#
_symmetry.space_group_name_H-M   'P 1'
#
loop_
_entity.id
_entity.type
_entity.pdbx_description
1 polymer ?
#
loop_
_entity_poly.entity_id
_entity_poly.type
_entity_poly.pdbx_seq_one_letter_code
_entity_poly.pdbx_strand_id
1 'polypeptide(L)'
;MLAGLMDAIDRALDRIGPGTATIQFQINGNNIPTVSRENLFYGRDIAAAALKEVGRVLQVIVENEFIQPQITEISTQIKVTPERLSAKLTTVELAKNEFAPGEKVTLMGKILPYRGSATEVPLEIEAPSTPGKWLLLVYGSDYGFTTEKNQEKIEEENFETDYYKSYSSLDEV
;
A
#
# COMPACT_ATOMS: atom_id res chain seq x y z
N MET A 1 20.70 -13.12 -10.15
CA MET A 1 20.01 -12.01 -9.46
C MET A 1 18.82 -11.50 -10.27
N LEU A 2 18.97 -11.17 -11.57
CA LEU A 2 17.85 -10.76 -12.45
C LEU A 2 16.94 -11.91 -12.94
N ALA A 3 17.43 -13.15 -12.96
CA ALA A 3 16.70 -14.29 -13.54
C ALA A 3 15.40 -14.64 -12.79
N GLY A 4 15.39 -14.58 -11.45
CA GLY A 4 14.17 -14.89 -10.68
C GLY A 4 13.09 -13.82 -10.80
N LEU A 5 13.48 -12.56 -11.00
CA LEU A 5 12.55 -11.47 -11.31
C LEU A 5 11.97 -11.65 -12.71
N MET A 6 12.80 -11.98 -13.70
CA MET A 6 12.35 -12.25 -15.07
C MET A 6 11.40 -13.46 -15.16
N ASP A 7 11.71 -14.57 -14.49
CA ASP A 7 10.83 -15.75 -14.48
C ASP A 7 9.48 -15.48 -13.80
N ALA A 8 9.46 -14.65 -12.74
CA ALA A 8 8.24 -14.23 -12.07
C ALA A 8 7.41 -13.28 -12.97
N ILE A 9 8.09 -12.40 -13.71
CA ILE A 9 7.49 -11.50 -14.69
C ILE A 9 6.88 -12.28 -15.85
N ASP A 10 7.63 -13.19 -16.47
CA ASP A 10 7.20 -13.96 -17.65
C ASP A 10 5.95 -14.81 -17.34
N ARG A 11 5.94 -15.50 -16.19
CA ARG A 11 4.75 -16.28 -15.75
C ARG A 11 3.54 -15.41 -15.44
N ALA A 12 3.77 -14.16 -15.02
CA ALA A 12 2.71 -13.24 -14.70
C ALA A 12 2.17 -12.55 -15.97
N LEU A 13 3.05 -12.25 -16.94
CA LEU A 13 2.71 -11.71 -18.27
C LEU A 13 1.94 -12.69 -19.15
N ASP A 14 2.22 -14.00 -19.05
CA ASP A 14 1.47 -15.04 -19.78
C ASP A 14 -0.01 -15.15 -19.37
N ARG A 15 -0.40 -14.52 -18.25
CA ARG A 15 -1.76 -14.62 -17.71
C ARG A 15 -2.62 -13.42 -18.08
N ILE A 16 -3.35 -13.57 -19.19
CA ILE A 16 -4.35 -12.60 -19.65
C ILE A 16 -5.70 -12.89 -18.98
N GLY A 17 -6.20 -12.00 -18.11
CA GLY A 17 -7.57 -12.09 -17.57
C GLY A 17 -7.77 -11.42 -16.21
N PRO A 18 -9.03 -11.08 -15.84
CA PRO A 18 -9.32 -10.46 -14.56
C PRO A 18 -8.96 -11.39 -13.40
N GLY A 19 -8.45 -10.81 -12.32
CA GLY A 19 -8.14 -11.57 -11.11
C GLY A 19 -7.43 -10.74 -10.06
N THR A 20 -6.93 -11.43 -9.05
CA THR A 20 -6.21 -10.84 -7.92
C THR A 20 -4.75 -11.25 -7.96
N ALA A 21 -3.83 -10.30 -7.77
CA ALA A 21 -2.42 -10.60 -7.50
C ALA A 21 -2.08 -10.21 -6.07
N THR A 22 -1.47 -11.12 -5.34
CA THR A 22 -0.75 -10.85 -4.10
C THR A 22 0.74 -10.79 -4.44
N ILE A 23 1.39 -9.70 -4.06
CA ILE A 23 2.84 -9.54 -4.18
C ILE A 23 3.45 -9.42 -2.80
N GLN A 24 4.54 -10.14 -2.59
CA GLN A 24 5.41 -10.01 -1.44
C GLN A 24 6.82 -9.77 -1.96
N PHE A 25 7.50 -8.74 -1.47
CA PHE A 25 8.87 -8.47 -1.86
C PHE A 25 9.69 -7.94 -0.70
N GLN A 26 10.98 -8.25 -0.76
CA GLN A 26 11.97 -7.78 0.19
C GLN A 26 13.16 -7.18 -0.56
N ILE A 27 13.63 -6.03 -0.09
CA ILE A 27 14.80 -5.34 -0.62
C ILE A 27 15.81 -5.23 0.52
N ASN A 28 17.00 -5.78 0.30
CA ASN A 28 18.12 -5.74 1.26
C ASN A 28 19.26 -4.89 0.69
N GLY A 29 20.02 -4.27 1.57
CA GLY A 29 21.23 -3.54 1.20
C GLY A 29 22.19 -3.37 2.39
N ASN A 30 23.42 -2.96 2.11
CA ASN A 30 24.48 -2.88 3.13
C ASN A 30 24.30 -1.69 4.09
N ASN A 31 23.71 -0.60 3.61
CA ASN A 31 23.57 0.67 4.31
C ASN A 31 22.11 1.16 4.36
N ILE A 32 21.15 0.28 4.11
CA ILE A 32 19.71 0.53 4.25
C ILE A 32 19.10 -0.56 5.12
N PRO A 33 18.05 -0.26 5.90
CA PRO A 33 17.27 -1.30 6.54
C PRO A 33 16.61 -2.20 5.49
N THR A 34 16.32 -3.44 5.88
CA THR A 34 15.49 -4.33 5.07
C THR A 34 14.11 -3.69 4.87
N VAL A 35 13.71 -3.54 3.60
CA VAL A 35 12.37 -3.11 3.23
C VAL A 35 11.57 -4.35 2.87
N SER A 36 10.49 -4.62 3.60
CA SER A 36 9.57 -5.71 3.30
C SER A 36 8.18 -5.14 3.05
N ARG A 37 7.51 -5.62 1.98
CA ARG A 37 6.14 -5.25 1.67
C ARG A 37 5.35 -6.44 1.17
N GLU A 38 4.08 -6.44 1.56
CA GLU A 38 3.03 -7.27 1.01
C GLU A 38 1.90 -6.37 0.51
N ASN A 39 1.37 -6.65 -0.68
CA ASN A 39 0.25 -5.90 -1.23
C ASN A 39 -0.67 -6.78 -2.09
N LEU A 40 -1.92 -6.37 -2.24
CA LEU A 40 -2.95 -7.06 -3.00
C LEU A 40 -3.60 -6.11 -4.02
N PHE A 41 -3.65 -6.56 -5.27
CA PHE A 41 -4.25 -5.84 -6.38
C PHE A 41 -5.37 -6.66 -7.00
N TYR A 42 -6.43 -6.00 -7.48
CA TYR A 42 -7.44 -6.59 -8.35
C TYR A 42 -7.57 -5.79 -9.66
N GLY A 43 -7.65 -6.46 -10.82
CA GLY A 43 -7.71 -5.77 -12.11
C GLY A 43 -7.61 -6.71 -13.32
N ARG A 44 -7.55 -6.12 -14.53
CA ARG A 44 -7.44 -6.85 -15.82
C ARG A 44 -6.01 -7.21 -16.22
N ASP A 45 -5.04 -6.35 -15.91
CA ASP A 45 -3.61 -6.56 -16.14
C ASP A 45 -2.89 -6.54 -14.79
N ILE A 46 -3.05 -7.65 -14.07
CA ILE A 46 -2.80 -7.65 -12.63
C ILE A 46 -1.34 -7.92 -12.26
N ALA A 47 -0.63 -8.64 -13.12
CA ALA A 47 0.80 -8.88 -13.03
C ALA A 47 1.61 -7.60 -13.14
N ALA A 48 1.32 -6.77 -14.16
CA ALA A 48 2.00 -5.50 -14.37
C ALA A 48 1.75 -4.53 -13.22
N ALA A 49 0.51 -4.48 -12.71
CA ALA A 49 0.16 -3.65 -11.55
C ALA A 49 0.97 -4.03 -10.30
N ALA A 50 1.08 -5.34 -10.02
CA ALA A 50 1.88 -5.85 -8.91
C ALA A 50 3.37 -5.51 -9.08
N LEU A 51 3.94 -5.69 -10.27
CA LEU A 51 5.35 -5.38 -10.52
C LEU A 51 5.64 -3.88 -10.43
N LYS A 52 4.70 -3.03 -10.87
CA LYS A 52 4.82 -1.57 -10.79
C LYS A 52 5.02 -1.10 -9.35
N GLU A 53 4.45 -1.80 -8.37
CA GLU A 53 4.69 -1.52 -6.95
C GLU A 53 6.17 -1.66 -6.56
N VAL A 54 6.80 -2.77 -6.97
CA VAL A 54 8.23 -3.00 -6.70
C VAL A 54 9.07 -1.89 -7.31
N GLY A 55 8.78 -1.54 -8.57
CA GLY A 55 9.46 -0.46 -9.28
C GLY A 55 9.36 0.89 -8.55
N ARG A 56 8.18 1.26 -8.06
CA ARG A 56 7.97 2.51 -7.30
C ARG A 56 8.76 2.53 -6.00
N VAL A 57 8.75 1.43 -5.24
CA VAL A 57 9.49 1.36 -3.98
C VAL A 57 10.99 1.40 -4.23
N LEU A 58 11.47 0.71 -5.26
CA LEU A 58 12.87 0.78 -5.68
C LEU A 58 13.27 2.19 -6.08
N GLN A 59 12.41 2.91 -6.82
CA GLN A 59 12.66 4.29 -7.21
C GLN A 59 12.85 5.18 -5.98
N VAL A 60 11.93 5.14 -5.01
CA VAL A 60 12.02 5.91 -3.75
C VAL A 60 13.31 5.61 -2.99
N ILE A 61 13.75 4.34 -2.98
CA ILE A 61 15.01 3.97 -2.32
C ILE A 61 16.19 4.57 -3.08
N VAL A 62 16.29 4.33 -4.39
CA VAL A 62 17.44 4.73 -5.23
C VAL A 62 17.59 6.24 -5.32
N GLU A 63 16.47 6.98 -5.32
CA GLU A 63 16.43 8.45 -5.38
C GLU A 63 16.57 9.12 -4.00
N ASN A 64 16.97 8.38 -2.95
CA ASN A 64 17.19 8.95 -1.62
C ASN A 64 18.24 10.06 -1.65
N GLU A 65 17.89 11.24 -1.14
CA GLU A 65 18.76 12.43 -1.15
C GLU A 65 19.81 12.45 -0.03
N PHE A 66 19.64 11.63 1.02
CA PHE A 66 20.48 11.66 2.23
C PHE A 66 21.62 10.64 2.18
N ILE A 67 21.39 9.48 1.54
CA ILE A 67 22.37 8.41 1.42
C ILE A 67 22.36 7.84 0.00
N GLN A 68 23.50 7.34 -0.45
CA GLN A 68 23.57 6.52 -1.67
C GLN A 68 23.29 5.05 -1.29
N PRO A 69 22.12 4.48 -1.63
CA PRO A 69 21.77 3.12 -1.20
C PRO A 69 22.62 2.06 -1.90
N GLN A 70 23.04 1.05 -1.15
CA GLN A 70 23.78 -0.11 -1.65
C GLN A 70 22.89 -1.36 -1.62
N ILE A 71 21.99 -1.48 -2.58
CA ILE A 71 21.07 -2.62 -2.70
C ILE A 71 21.88 -3.88 -3.06
N THR A 72 21.71 -4.95 -2.27
CA THR A 72 22.39 -6.23 -2.45
C THR A 72 21.47 -7.33 -2.95
N GLU A 73 20.18 -7.25 -2.64
CA GLU A 73 19.21 -8.29 -3.02
C GLU A 73 17.80 -7.71 -3.15
N ILE A 74 17.07 -8.21 -4.13
CA ILE A 74 15.63 -7.99 -4.28
C ILE A 74 15.00 -9.37 -4.46
N SER A 75 14.16 -9.78 -3.52
CA SER A 75 13.35 -10.99 -3.62
C SER A 75 11.90 -10.60 -3.87
N THR A 76 11.21 -11.33 -4.73
CA THR A 76 9.83 -11.02 -5.09
C THR A 76 9.08 -12.31 -5.35
N GLN A 77 7.88 -12.41 -4.78
CA GLN A 77 6.94 -13.48 -5.00
C GLN A 77 5.61 -12.88 -5.41
N ILE A 78 5.10 -13.33 -6.56
CA ILE A 78 3.78 -12.93 -7.05
C ILE A 78 2.91 -14.19 -7.12
N LYS A 79 1.77 -14.15 -6.43
CA LYS A 79 0.73 -15.17 -6.51
C LYS A 79 -0.48 -14.55 -7.17
N VAL A 80 -0.98 -15.18 -8.22
CA VAL A 80 -2.14 -14.67 -8.94
C VAL A 80 -3.29 -15.68 -8.91
N THR A 81 -4.50 -15.24 -8.59
CA THR A 81 -5.72 -16.07 -8.57
C THR A 81 -6.79 -15.47 -9.50
N PRO A 82 -7.70 -16.27 -10.06
CA PRO A 82 -8.82 -15.75 -10.86
C PRO A 82 -9.93 -15.14 -9.99
N GLU A 83 -9.90 -15.39 -8.68
CA GLU A 83 -10.86 -14.84 -7.73
C GLU A 83 -10.77 -13.31 -7.68
N ARG A 84 -11.91 -12.66 -7.53
CA ARG A 84 -11.99 -11.22 -7.26
C ARG A 84 -11.94 -10.98 -5.76
N LEU A 85 -10.80 -10.51 -5.26
CA LEU A 85 -10.66 -10.00 -3.91
C LEU A 85 -10.58 -8.48 -3.98
N SER A 86 -11.71 -7.84 -3.71
CA SER A 86 -11.82 -6.38 -3.65
C SER A 86 -12.85 -6.00 -2.60
N ALA A 87 -12.56 -4.99 -1.80
CA ALA A 87 -13.49 -4.46 -0.83
C ALA A 87 -13.42 -2.92 -0.81
N LYS A 88 -14.54 -2.29 -0.45
CA LYS A 88 -14.56 -0.85 -0.14
C LYS A 88 -14.26 -0.68 1.34
N LEU A 89 -13.25 0.12 1.69
CA LEU A 89 -13.07 0.60 3.06
C LEU A 89 -14.18 1.62 3.35
N THR A 90 -15.03 1.33 4.32
CA THR A 90 -16.15 2.21 4.68
C THR A 90 -15.83 3.09 5.87
N THR A 91 -15.14 2.56 6.88
CA THR A 91 -14.82 3.28 8.12
C THR A 91 -13.58 2.68 8.76
N VAL A 92 -12.85 3.49 9.53
CA VAL A 92 -11.76 3.03 10.39
C VAL A 92 -12.04 3.56 11.79
N GLU A 93 -11.98 2.67 12.78
CA GLU A 93 -12.20 3.01 14.18
C GLU A 93 -10.92 2.77 14.98
N LEU A 94 -10.59 3.73 15.85
CA LEU A 94 -9.50 3.68 16.82
C LEU A 94 -10.08 3.72 18.22
N ALA A 95 -9.52 2.93 19.14
CA ALA A 95 -10.00 2.88 20.52
C ALA A 95 -9.70 4.18 21.30
N LYS A 96 -8.66 4.92 20.90
CA LYS A 96 -8.19 6.15 21.54
C LYS A 96 -7.35 6.98 20.56
N ASN A 97 -7.08 8.23 20.94
CA ASN A 97 -6.32 9.19 20.11
C ASN A 97 -4.91 9.49 20.66
N GLU A 98 -4.55 8.93 21.83
CA GLU A 98 -3.23 9.06 22.44
C GLU A 98 -2.66 7.68 22.76
N PHE A 99 -1.38 7.48 22.42
CA PHE A 99 -0.71 6.19 22.53
C PHE A 99 0.63 6.37 23.23
N ALA A 100 1.03 5.38 24.04
CA ALA A 100 2.37 5.35 24.58
C ALA A 100 3.39 5.10 23.44
N PRO A 101 4.60 5.64 23.52
CA PRO A 101 5.65 5.32 22.54
C PRO A 101 5.90 3.82 22.44
N GLY A 102 5.90 3.26 21.23
CA GLY A 102 6.06 1.81 21.01
C GLY A 102 4.81 0.96 21.32
N GLU A 103 3.68 1.57 21.66
CA GLU A 103 2.44 0.83 21.92
C GLU A 103 1.95 0.09 20.67
N LYS A 104 1.50 -1.16 20.83
CA LYS A 104 0.76 -1.87 19.78
C LYS A 104 -0.66 -1.35 19.71
N VAL A 105 -1.03 -0.81 18.56
CA VAL A 105 -2.34 -0.22 18.29
C VAL A 105 -3.11 -1.13 17.35
N THR A 106 -4.34 -1.47 17.72
CA THR A 106 -5.28 -2.20 16.85
C THR A 106 -6.34 -1.22 16.35
N LEU A 107 -6.41 -1.07 15.03
CA LEU A 107 -7.49 -0.35 14.35
C LEU A 107 -8.52 -1.33 13.83
N MET A 108 -9.79 -0.93 13.84
CA MET A 108 -10.87 -1.73 13.26
C MET A 108 -11.29 -1.11 11.93
N GLY A 109 -10.87 -1.73 10.82
CA GLY A 109 -11.32 -1.37 9.48
C GLY A 109 -12.64 -2.05 9.14
N LYS A 110 -13.69 -1.27 8.90
CA LYS A 110 -14.96 -1.78 8.33
C LYS A 110 -14.83 -1.80 6.82
N ILE A 111 -14.97 -2.99 6.22
CA ILE A 111 -14.89 -3.17 4.78
C ILE A 111 -16.17 -3.81 4.23
N LEU A 112 -16.51 -3.46 2.99
CA LEU A 112 -17.59 -4.09 2.22
C LEU A 112 -17.00 -4.84 1.03
N PRO A 113 -16.83 -6.17 1.12
CA PRO A 113 -16.35 -7.00 0.01
C PRO A 113 -17.30 -6.99 -1.19
N TYR A 114 -16.75 -7.19 -2.39
CA TYR A 114 -17.57 -7.30 -3.60
C TYR A 114 -18.54 -8.47 -3.51
N ARG A 115 -19.85 -8.18 -3.58
CA ARG A 115 -20.94 -9.15 -3.41
C ARG A 115 -20.87 -9.93 -2.08
N GLY A 116 -20.26 -9.34 -1.05
CA GLY A 116 -20.22 -9.87 0.30
C GLY A 116 -20.95 -8.98 1.29
N SER A 117 -21.06 -9.44 2.52
CA SER A 117 -21.56 -8.65 3.65
C SER A 117 -20.44 -7.81 4.26
N ALA A 118 -20.80 -6.66 4.84
CA ALA A 118 -19.86 -5.84 5.58
C ALA A 118 -19.19 -6.66 6.70
N THR A 119 -17.88 -6.46 6.88
CA THR A 119 -17.07 -7.18 7.86
C THR A 119 -16.03 -6.26 8.48
N GLU A 120 -15.56 -6.62 9.67
CA GLU A 120 -14.56 -5.87 10.43
C GLU A 120 -13.22 -6.60 10.34
N VAL A 121 -12.16 -5.85 10.03
CA VAL A 121 -10.80 -6.35 9.89
C VAL A 121 -9.91 -5.62 10.91
N PRO A 122 -9.32 -6.35 11.88
CA PRO A 122 -8.34 -5.76 12.78
C PRO A 122 -7.04 -5.49 12.02
N LEU A 123 -6.48 -4.30 12.20
CA LEU A 123 -5.21 -3.87 11.63
C LEU A 123 -4.28 -3.51 12.78
N GLU A 124 -3.22 -4.30 12.97
CA GLU A 124 -2.22 -4.06 14.01
C GLU A 124 -1.09 -3.19 13.46
N ILE A 125 -0.77 -2.11 14.17
CA ILE A 125 0.40 -1.27 13.91
C ILE A 125 1.18 -1.05 15.22
N GLU A 126 2.47 -0.78 15.11
CA GLU A 126 3.29 -0.34 16.24
C GLU A 126 3.43 1.18 16.20
N ALA A 127 3.06 1.85 17.29
CA ALA A 127 3.26 3.28 17.42
C ALA A 127 4.76 3.60 17.45
N PRO A 128 5.19 4.76 16.91
CA PRO A 128 6.59 5.16 16.96
C PRO A 128 7.14 5.16 18.39
N SER A 129 8.37 4.71 18.57
CA SER A 129 9.03 4.68 19.88
C SER A 129 9.43 6.07 20.40
N THR A 130 9.18 7.12 19.61
CA THR A 130 9.47 8.51 19.97
C THR A 130 8.17 9.30 20.18
N PRO A 131 8.08 10.12 21.25
CA PRO A 131 6.93 10.98 21.46
C PRO A 131 6.75 12.00 20.33
N GLY A 132 5.50 12.32 19.96
CA GLY A 132 5.22 13.33 18.96
C GLY A 132 3.79 13.25 18.40
N LYS A 133 3.46 14.18 17.50
CA LYS A 133 2.25 14.11 16.68
C LYS A 133 2.55 13.28 15.43
N TRP A 134 1.72 12.29 15.16
CA TRP A 134 1.89 11.38 14.03
C TRP A 134 0.61 11.34 13.21
N LEU A 135 0.78 11.24 11.88
CA LEU A 135 -0.32 11.11 10.94
C LEU A 135 -0.47 9.63 10.57
N LEU A 136 -1.67 9.09 10.79
CA LEU A 136 -2.04 7.76 10.33
C LEU A 136 -3.02 7.88 9.15
N LEU A 137 -2.61 7.35 7.99
CA LEU A 137 -3.42 7.34 6.77
C LEU A 137 -3.87 5.91 6.49
N VAL A 138 -5.17 5.73 6.26
CA VAL A 138 -5.74 4.43 5.88
C VAL A 138 -6.52 4.59 4.58
N TYR A 139 -6.13 3.83 3.56
CA TYR A 139 -6.67 3.95 2.21
C TYR A 139 -6.69 2.61 1.47
N GLY A 140 -7.51 2.51 0.41
CA GLY A 140 -7.59 1.33 -0.47
C GLY A 140 -6.63 1.39 -1.66
N SER A 141 -6.53 0.32 -2.45
CA SER A 141 -5.58 0.22 -3.58
C SER A 141 -5.87 1.15 -4.78
N ASP A 142 -7.03 1.82 -4.80
CA ASP A 142 -7.34 2.90 -5.74
C ASP A 142 -6.73 4.25 -5.32
N TYR A 143 -5.83 4.25 -4.34
CA TYR A 143 -4.95 5.38 -4.06
C TYR A 143 -3.90 5.47 -5.18
N GLY A 144 -4.36 5.91 -6.35
CA GLY A 144 -3.49 6.42 -7.38
C GLY A 144 -2.89 7.74 -6.94
N PHE A 145 -1.58 7.77 -6.70
CA PHE A 145 -0.81 8.79 -7.42
C PHE A 145 -1.05 8.49 -8.90
N THR A 146 -1.86 9.34 -9.51
CA THR A 146 -2.36 9.20 -10.86
C THR A 146 -1.19 9.09 -11.83
N THR A 147 -1.30 8.18 -12.80
CA THR A 147 -0.31 8.05 -13.88
C THR A 147 -0.32 9.34 -14.70
N GLU A 148 0.87 9.83 -15.08
CA GLU A 148 1.23 11.12 -15.72
C GLU A 148 0.47 11.53 -17.01
N LYS A 149 -0.64 10.89 -17.38
CA LYS A 149 -1.48 11.31 -18.51
C LYS A 149 -2.70 12.16 -18.15
N ASN A 150 -2.94 12.42 -16.87
CA ASN A 150 -4.08 13.21 -16.40
C ASN A 150 -3.70 14.38 -15.47
N GLN A 151 -2.44 14.83 -15.44
CA GLN A 151 -2.02 15.93 -14.55
C GLN A 151 -2.76 17.25 -14.85
N GLU A 152 -2.93 17.64 -16.11
CA GLU A 152 -3.51 18.97 -16.40
C GLU A 152 -5.04 19.09 -16.21
N LYS A 153 -5.78 17.98 -16.05
CA LYS A 153 -7.25 18.03 -15.88
C LYS A 153 -7.74 17.61 -14.49
N ILE A 154 -6.91 16.95 -13.71
CA ILE A 154 -7.25 16.50 -12.35
C ILE A 154 -6.77 17.52 -11.31
N GLU A 155 -5.76 18.34 -11.61
CA GLU A 155 -5.19 19.32 -10.68
C GLU A 155 -6.14 20.50 -10.36
N GLU A 156 -7.03 20.90 -11.28
CA GLU A 156 -7.98 22.00 -11.01
C GLU A 156 -9.28 21.54 -10.31
N GLU A 157 -9.75 20.29 -10.50
CA GLU A 157 -11.00 19.83 -9.90
C GLU A 157 -10.84 19.18 -8.51
N ASN A 158 -9.63 18.75 -8.11
CA ASN A 158 -9.41 18.03 -6.84
C ASN A 158 -8.74 18.84 -5.71
N PHE A 159 -8.50 20.15 -5.85
CA PHE A 159 -8.20 20.96 -4.67
C PHE A 159 -9.44 21.18 -3.78
N GLU A 160 -10.64 20.88 -4.28
CA GLU A 160 -11.83 20.59 -3.48
C GLU A 160 -12.05 19.07 -3.34
N THR A 161 -11.01 18.32 -2.98
CA THR A 161 -11.26 16.97 -2.46
C THR A 161 -11.87 17.16 -1.08
N ASP A 162 -13.19 17.01 -0.99
CA ASP A 162 -13.92 16.79 0.25
C ASP A 162 -13.21 15.67 1.02
N TYR A 163 -12.29 16.06 1.89
CA TYR A 163 -11.71 15.23 2.92
C TYR A 163 -12.88 14.47 3.55
N TYR A 164 -12.91 13.15 3.37
CA TYR A 164 -13.92 12.31 4.02
C TYR A 164 -13.99 12.73 5.48
N LYS A 165 -15.14 13.30 5.86
CA LYS A 165 -15.45 13.82 7.19
C LYS A 165 -15.43 12.69 8.21
N SER A 166 -14.24 12.29 8.63
CA SER A 166 -13.98 11.69 9.94
C SER A 166 -12.65 12.22 10.47
N TYR A 167 -12.44 13.52 10.34
CA TYR A 167 -11.52 14.22 11.22
C TYR A 167 -12.34 14.64 12.43
N SER A 168 -12.17 13.93 13.55
CA SER A 168 -12.47 14.55 14.84
C SER A 168 -11.31 15.50 15.12
N SER A 169 -11.53 16.80 14.90
CA SER A 169 -10.58 17.82 15.35
C SER A 169 -10.40 17.67 16.86
N LEU A 170 -9.15 17.64 17.32
CA LEU A 170 -8.82 17.64 18.75
C LEU A 170 -9.21 18.96 19.45
N ASP A 171 -9.64 19.98 18.68
CA ASP A 171 -10.12 21.26 19.21
C ASP A 171 -11.64 21.26 19.51
N GLU A 172 -12.34 20.13 19.36
CA GLU A 172 -13.78 20.01 19.66
C GLU A 172 -14.11 19.09 20.86
N VAL A 173 -13.22 18.97 21.86
CA VAL A 173 -13.54 18.39 23.17
C VAL A 173 -13.16 19.33 24.30
#